data_AF-A0A377BD10-F1
#
_entry.id   AF-A0A377BD10-F1
#
_cell.length_a   1.000
_cell.length_b   1.000
_cell.length_c   1.000
_cell.angle_alpha   90.00
_cell.angle_beta   90.00
_cell.angle_gamma   90.00
#
_symmetry.space_group_name_H-M   'P 1'
#
loop_
_entity.id
_entity.type
_entity.pdbx_description
1 polymer ?
#
loop_
_entity_poly.entity_id
_entity_poly.type
_entity_poly.pdbx_seq_one_letter_code
_entity_poly.pdbx_strand_id
1 'polypeptide(L)' 'MPRRSILSAAERESLLALPDTKDELIRHYTFSESDLSIIRQRRGPANRLGFAVQLCYLRFPASSLALMSHRSRHC' A
#
# COMPACT_ATOMS: atom_id res chain seq x y z
N MET A 1 2.31 -21.51 -24.56
CA MET A 1 2.77 -20.19 -25.05
C MET A 1 3.46 -19.45 -23.91
N PRO A 2 4.67 -18.91 -24.10
CA PRO A 2 5.34 -18.15 -23.06
C PRO A 2 4.58 -16.84 -22.80
N ARG A 3 4.26 -16.53 -21.54
CA ARG A 3 3.67 -15.23 -21.18
C ARG A 3 4.74 -14.16 -21.37
N ARG A 4 4.58 -13.34 -22.41
CA ARG A 4 5.34 -12.09 -22.54
C ARG A 4 4.95 -11.18 -21.38
N SER A 5 5.93 -10.68 -20.64
CA SER A 5 5.70 -9.61 -19.67
C SER A 5 5.22 -8.37 -20.43
N ILE A 6 4.13 -7.77 -19.97
CA ILE A 6 3.59 -6.51 -20.52
C ILE A 6 4.45 -5.32 -20.10
N LEU A 7 5.09 -5.42 -18.93
CA LEU A 7 5.92 -4.38 -18.33
C LEU A 7 7.39 -4.78 -18.36
N SER A 8 8.25 -3.81 -18.61
CA SER A 8 9.68 -3.87 -18.33
C SER A 8 9.95 -3.90 -16.83
N ALA A 9 11.18 -4.25 -16.45
CA ALA A 9 11.61 -4.21 -15.05
C ALA A 9 11.48 -2.79 -14.46
N ALA A 10 11.83 -1.76 -15.22
CA ALA A 10 11.75 -0.36 -14.78
C ALA A 10 10.31 0.12 -14.59
N GLU A 11 9.39 -0.24 -15.49
CA GLU A 11 7.96 0.08 -15.32
C GLU A 11 7.37 -0.63 -14.11
N ARG A 12 7.79 -1.88 -13.86
CA ARG A 12 7.40 -2.60 -12.64
C ARG A 12 7.95 -1.89 -11.41
N GLU A 13 9.24 -1.55 -11.38
CA GLU A 13 9.86 -0.82 -10.26
C GLU A 13 9.10 0.48 -9.96
N SER A 14 8.78 1.27 -11.00
CA SER A 14 8.05 2.53 -10.87
C SER A 14 6.62 2.33 -10.35
N LEU A 15 5.92 1.27 -10.74
CA LEU A 15 4.58 0.97 -10.24
C LEU A 15 4.59 0.49 -8.78
N LEU A 16 5.72 -0.07 -8.33
CA LEU A 16 5.91 -0.59 -6.98
C LEU A 16 6.58 0.42 -6.04
N ALA A 17 7.03 1.56 -6.58
CA ALA A 17 7.69 2.60 -5.83
C ALA A 17 6.74 3.14 -4.75
N LEU A 18 7.25 3.18 -3.53
CA LEU A 18 6.60 3.89 -2.43
C LEU A 18 6.89 5.38 -2.56
N PRO A 19 6.00 6.25 -2.10
CA PRO A 19 6.33 7.65 -1.94
C PRO A 19 7.55 7.78 -1.01
N ASP A 20 8.61 8.43 -1.48
CA ASP A 20 9.88 8.57 -0.77
C ASP A 20 10.04 9.97 -0.15
N THR A 21 9.19 10.91 -0.56
CA THR A 21 9.15 12.27 0.01
C THR A 21 8.14 12.38 1.15
N LYS A 22 8.47 13.21 2.14
CA LYS A 22 7.56 13.50 3.27
C LYS A 22 6.23 14.10 2.80
N ASP A 23 6.26 14.96 1.79
CA ASP A 23 5.06 15.63 1.27
C ASP A 23 4.10 14.62 0.63
N GLU A 24 4.61 13.66 -0.14
CA GLU A 24 3.77 12.60 -0.70
C GLU A 24 3.26 11.65 0.38
N LEU A 25 4.07 11.32 1.38
CA LEU A 25 3.62 10.55 2.54
C LEU A 25 2.47 11.27 3.27
N ILE A 26 2.58 12.58 3.50
CA ILE A 26 1.50 13.37 4.11
C ILE A 26 0.26 13.36 3.21
N ARG A 27 0.42 13.56 1.90
CA ARG A 27 -0.71 13.57 0.95
C ARG A 27 -1.44 12.21 0.88
N HIS A 28 -0.71 11.10 0.92
CA HIS A 28 -1.27 9.77 0.70
C HIS A 28 -1.67 9.04 1.99
N TYR A 29 -1.00 9.35 3.11
CA TYR A 29 -1.14 8.58 4.35
C TYR A 29 -1.59 9.41 5.56
N THR A 30 -1.98 10.68 5.37
CA THR A 30 -2.70 11.42 6.42
C THR A 30 -4.17 11.01 6.46
N PHE A 31 -4.66 10.71 7.66
CA PHE A 31 -6.07 10.38 7.88
C PHE A 31 -6.91 11.63 8.09
N SER A 32 -8.06 11.70 7.42
CA SER A 32 -9.10 12.68 7.71
C SER A 32 -9.83 12.32 9.02
N GLU A 33 -10.65 13.24 9.53
CA GLU A 33 -11.53 12.94 10.67
C GLU A 33 -12.49 11.77 10.41
N SER A 34 -12.98 11.63 9.17
CA SER A 34 -13.83 10.50 8.79
C SER A 34 -13.07 9.17 8.85
N ASP A 35 -11.81 9.14 8.40
CA ASP A 35 -10.95 7.96 8.52
C ASP A 35 -10.67 7.61 9.99
N LEU A 36 -10.34 8.61 10.80
CA LEU A 36 -10.08 8.43 12.22
C LEU A 36 -11.32 7.88 12.95
N SER A 37 -12.51 8.34 12.57
CA SER A 37 -13.78 7.81 13.10
C SER A 37 -13.92 6.31 12.84
N ILE A 38 -13.73 5.85 11.60
CA ILE A 38 -13.85 4.43 11.25
C ILE A 38 -12.71 3.58 11.83
N ILE A 39 -11.50 4.14 11.98
CA ILE A 39 -10.37 3.47 12.65
C ILE A 39 -10.71 3.25 14.12
N ARG A 40 -11.19 4.27 14.83
CA ARG A 40 -11.49 4.21 16.28
C ARG A 40 -12.58 3.19 16.63
N GLN A 41 -13.46 2.86 15.69
CA GLN A 41 -14.49 1.81 15.85
C GLN A 41 -13.89 0.39 15.97
N ARG A 42 -12.62 0.17 15.61
CA ARG A 42 -11.98 -1.14 15.76
C ARG A 42 -11.63 -1.43 17.22
N ARG A 43 -11.86 -2.67 17.67
CA ARG A 43 -11.64 -3.12 19.05
C ARG A 43 -10.15 -3.31 19.32
N GLY A 44 -9.59 -2.54 20.24
CA GLY A 44 -8.21 -2.70 20.70
C GLY A 44 -7.17 -2.00 19.80
N PRO A 45 -6.00 -1.62 20.36
CA PRO A 45 -4.99 -0.82 19.67
C PRO A 45 -4.41 -1.51 18.43
N ALA A 46 -4.16 -2.82 18.50
CA ALA A 46 -3.61 -3.59 17.37
C ALA A 46 -4.54 -3.58 16.15
N ASN A 47 -5.85 -3.76 16.35
CA ASN A 47 -6.82 -3.76 15.25
C ASN A 47 -7.01 -2.36 14.65
N ARG A 48 -6.91 -1.30 15.48
CA ARG A 48 -6.93 0.09 14.99
C ARG A 48 -5.73 0.37 14.11
N LEU A 49 -4.53 -0.04 14.54
CA LEU A 49 -3.31 0.11 13.77
C LEU A 49 -3.36 -0.71 12.48
N GLY A 50 -3.72 -1.99 12.54
CA GLY A 50 -3.83 -2.84 11.36
C GLY A 50 -4.81 -2.30 10.33
N PHE A 51 -5.97 -1.80 10.79
CA PHE A 51 -6.96 -1.19 9.92
C PHE A 51 -6.48 0.14 9.30
N ALA A 52 -5.77 0.99 10.06
CA ALA A 52 -5.15 2.19 9.54
C ALA A 52 -4.14 1.88 8.43
N VAL A 53 -3.27 0.89 8.65
CA VAL A 53 -2.30 0.42 7.64
C VAL A 53 -3.02 -0.13 6.40
N GLN A 54 -4.10 -0.89 6.56
CA GLN A 54 -4.91 -1.37 5.44
C GLN A 54 -5.55 -0.22 4.64
N LEU A 55 -6.06 0.82 5.29
CA LEU A 55 -6.61 2.00 4.63
C LEU A 55 -5.54 2.72 3.79
N CYS A 56 -4.32 2.85 4.31
CA CYS A 56 -3.19 3.40 3.56
C CYS A 56 -2.93 2.60 2.27
N TYR A 57 -2.92 1.26 2.36
CA TYR A 57 -2.72 0.39 1.19
C TYR A 57 -3.82 0.52 0.13
N LEU A 58 -5.07 0.74 0.53
CA LEU A 58 -6.18 0.89 -0.42
C LEU A 58 -6.15 2.23 -1.15
N ARG A 59 -5.64 3.29 -0.52
CA ARG A 59 -5.55 4.64 -1.12
C ARG A 59 -4.41 4.80 -2.10
N PHE A 60 -3.28 4.15 -1.83
CA PHE A 60 -2.12 4.18 -2.71
C PHE A 60 -1.75 2.75 -3.12
N PRO A 61 -2.41 2.20 -4.17
CA PRO A 61 -2.34 0.78 -4.49
C PRO A 61 -0.98 0.32 -5.05
N ALA A 62 -0.07 1.23 -5.39
CA ALA A 62 1.29 0.93 -5.88
C ALA A 62 2.01 -0.10 -4.99
N SER A 63 1.83 -0.01 -3.66
CA SER A 63 2.47 -0.89 -2.69
C SER A 63 1.84 -2.30 -2.60
N SER A 64 0.55 -2.43 -2.91
CA SER A 64 -0.17 -3.70 -2.74
C SER A 64 0.31 -4.76 -3.74
N LEU A 65 0.65 -4.34 -4.97
CA LEU A 65 1.23 -5.20 -6.00
C LEU A 65 2.71 -5.55 -5.66
N ALA A 66 3.42 -4.66 -4.96
CA ALA A 66 4.83 -4.81 -4.62
C ALA A 66 5.03 -5.93 -3.58
N LEU A 67 4.22 -5.91 -2.53
CA LEU A 67 4.28 -6.91 -1.47
C LEU A 67 3.87 -8.31 -1.97
N MET A 68 2.85 -8.38 -2.85
CA MET A 68 2.43 -9.65 -3.46
C MET A 68 3.46 -10.20 -4.46
N SER A 69 4.18 -9.33 -5.17
CA SER A 69 5.30 -9.72 -6.04
C SER A 69 6.50 -10.29 -5.28
N HIS A 70 6.78 -9.86 -4.06
CA HIS A 70 7.94 -10.33 -3.29
C HIS A 70 7.69 -11.69 -2.62
N ARG A 71 6.42 -12.02 -2.31
CA ARG A 71 6.04 -13.30 -1.70
C ARG A 71 6.06 -14.48 -2.66
N SER A 72 5.97 -14.23 -3.98
CA SER A 72 6.01 -15.27 -5.01
C SER A 72 7.42 -15.65 -5.47
N ARG A 73 8.49 -14.99 -4.97
CA ARG A 73 9.89 -15.29 -5.31
C ARG A 73 10.61 -16.16 -4.27
N HIS A 74 9.92 -16.58 -3.22
CA HIS A 74 10.46 -17.38 -2.11
C HIS A 74 9.69 -18.69 -1.84
N CYS A 75 8.92 -19.19 -2.82
CA CYS A 75 8.45 -20.57 -2.87
C CYS A 75 8.94 -21.23 -4.15
#